data_AF-A0AA84Z460-F1
#
_entry.id   AF-A0AA84Z460-F1
#
_cell.length_a   1.000
_cell.length_b   1.000
_cell.length_c   1.000
_cell.angle_alpha   90.00
_cell.angle_beta   90.00
_cell.angle_gamma   90.00
#
_symmetry.space_group_name_H-M   'P 1'
#
loop_
_entity.id
_entity.type
_entity.pdbx_description
1 polymer ?
#
loop_
_entity_poly.entity_id
_entity_poly.type
_entity_poly.pdbx_seq_one_letter_code
_entity_poly.pdbx_strand_id
1 'polypeptide(L)'
;MSGTGNNGGSSPLVSLYQALEEKEFFGRANVLYSVVLVGKISPHITNNEVGKFYEKLTSSFIPPDHITGLLMVYPYHVIHIIESSFRSLMEVLRVIAKSEEITESYMNCHSEQINKSQCDAQDYRHFSEFDNVIIQEMYTKNSLAPTIHNRVLCAIDNIAHRIYHTYELLVFDMEPTVISDYDSNESDEKKLLDLLSQVNRLSVHLAEESMRDQDEYVPETFKRKLTGILNNIRQVRPELIPQQVAVGYFADISCYEGIIPLKEYLKLYDIPYETSSQSELTWPIERNSFIYK
;
A
#
# COMPACT_ATOMS: atom_id res chain seq x y z
N MET A 1 58.97 19.94 24.24
CA MET A 1 58.36 19.36 25.47
C MET A 1 57.10 20.19 25.72
N SER A 2 55.94 19.75 25.21
CA SER A 2 54.92 18.94 25.94
C SER A 2 54.25 19.75 27.06
N GLY A 3 52.94 19.98 27.12
CA GLY A 3 51.78 19.56 26.33
C GLY A 3 50.50 20.15 26.97
N THR A 4 49.40 20.14 26.20
CA THR A 4 47.99 19.79 26.57
C THR A 4 47.45 20.21 27.96
N GLY A 5 46.29 20.83 28.15
CA GLY A 5 45.08 21.00 27.34
C GLY A 5 43.86 20.97 28.28
N ASN A 6 42.89 21.87 28.10
CA ASN A 6 41.46 21.62 28.33
C ASN A 6 40.65 22.88 27.97
N ASN A 7 40.23 23.00 26.71
CA ASN A 7 39.08 23.83 26.37
C ASN A 7 37.90 22.88 26.18
N GLY A 8 37.01 22.83 27.18
CA GLY A 8 35.76 22.11 27.10
C GLY A 8 34.92 22.69 25.95
N GLY A 9 34.77 21.89 24.89
CA GLY A 9 33.87 22.18 23.79
C GLY A 9 32.43 22.11 24.28
N SER A 10 31.89 23.26 24.67
CA SER A 10 30.45 23.48 24.72
C SER A 10 29.94 23.40 23.28
N SER A 11 29.31 22.28 22.91
CA SER A 11 28.48 22.21 21.71
C SER A 11 27.50 23.39 21.75
N PRO A 12 27.34 24.18 20.68
CA PRO A 12 26.38 25.28 20.68
C PRO A 12 24.98 24.68 20.95
N LEU A 13 24.29 25.22 21.96
CA LEU A 13 22.91 24.87 22.22
C LEU A 13 22.07 25.41 21.05
N VAL A 14 21.85 24.56 20.05
CA VAL A 14 20.96 24.85 18.93
C VAL A 14 19.55 24.98 19.50
N SER A 15 18.94 26.15 19.33
CA SER A 15 17.57 26.35 19.80
C SER A 15 16.63 25.43 19.00
N LEU A 16 15.56 24.95 19.64
CA LEU A 16 14.52 24.14 18.98
C LEU A 16 13.99 24.81 17.71
N TYR A 17 13.89 26.15 17.73
CA TYR A 17 13.49 26.96 16.59
C TYR A 17 14.51 26.92 15.44
N GLN A 18 15.80 26.98 15.75
CA GLN A 18 16.87 26.91 14.77
C GLN A 18 17.02 25.49 14.18
N ALA A 19 16.78 24.44 14.98
CA ALA A 19 16.68 23.06 14.48
C ALA A 19 15.43 22.82 13.61
N LEU A 20 14.36 23.62 13.81
CA LEU A 20 13.15 23.60 12.99
C LEU A 20 13.24 24.49 11.75
N GLU A 21 14.08 25.52 11.73
CA GLU A 21 14.42 26.30 10.53
C GLU A 21 15.44 25.56 9.65
N GLU A 22 16.38 24.83 10.25
CA GLU A 22 17.33 23.96 9.53
C GLU A 22 16.64 22.73 8.92
N LYS A 23 15.56 22.24 9.55
CA LYS A 23 14.63 21.31 8.90
C LYS A 23 13.66 22.11 8.05
N GLU A 24 13.96 22.29 6.76
CA GLU A 24 12.99 22.85 5.80
C GLU A 24 11.60 22.28 6.09
N PHE A 25 10.68 23.14 6.54
CA PHE A 25 9.31 22.76 6.80
C PHE A 25 8.68 22.50 5.44
N PHE A 26 8.82 21.26 4.94
CA PHE A 26 8.07 20.80 3.80
C PHE A 26 6.61 20.95 4.16
N GLY A 27 5.92 21.93 3.55
CA GLY A 27 4.47 21.98 3.64
C GLY A 27 3.92 20.58 3.30
N ARG A 28 2.82 20.15 3.92
CA ARG A 28 2.26 18.79 3.77
C ARG A 28 2.10 18.32 2.30
N ALA A 29 2.15 19.25 1.34
CA ALA A 29 2.20 18.99 -0.10
C ALA A 29 3.42 18.17 -0.56
N ASN A 30 4.56 18.22 0.13
CA ASN A 30 5.80 17.53 -0.28
C ASN A 30 6.13 16.29 0.58
N VAL A 31 5.24 15.89 1.48
CA VAL A 31 5.41 14.68 2.29
C VAL A 31 5.06 13.46 1.44
N LEU A 32 6.03 12.55 1.30
CA LEU A 32 5.83 11.27 0.64
C LEU A 32 5.28 10.25 1.63
N TYR A 33 4.36 9.42 1.15
CA TYR A 33 3.72 8.35 1.88
C TYR A 33 4.01 7.03 1.19
N SER A 34 4.19 5.96 1.97
CA SER A 34 4.23 4.58 1.50
C SER A 34 3.10 3.80 2.14
N VAL A 35 2.23 3.20 1.32
CA VAL A 35 1.10 2.41 1.79
C VAL A 35 1.14 1.03 1.19
N VAL A 36 1.00 0.01 2.05
CA VAL A 36 0.87 -1.39 1.65
C VAL A 36 -0.59 -1.81 1.79
N LEU A 37 -1.24 -2.08 0.67
CA LEU A 37 -2.59 -2.61 0.57
C LEU A 37 -2.59 -4.10 0.24
N VAL A 38 -3.58 -4.82 0.76
CA VAL A 38 -4.00 -6.12 0.21
C VAL A 38 -5.43 -6.04 -0.26
N GLY A 39 -5.78 -6.85 -1.25
CA GLY A 39 -7.15 -6.92 -1.75
C GLY A 39 -7.43 -8.25 -2.41
N LYS A 40 -8.70 -8.60 -2.50
CA LYS A 40 -9.19 -9.78 -3.21
C LYS A 40 -9.57 -9.37 -4.63
N ILE A 41 -9.16 -10.14 -5.62
CA ILE A 41 -9.57 -9.92 -7.01
C ILE A 41 -11.02 -10.38 -7.16
N SER A 42 -11.84 -9.56 -7.79
CA SER A 42 -13.22 -9.92 -8.09
C SER A 42 -13.25 -11.23 -8.90
N PRO A 43 -14.11 -12.20 -8.54
CA PRO A 43 -14.09 -13.55 -9.12
C PRO A 43 -14.35 -13.61 -10.63
N HIS A 44 -14.81 -12.51 -11.23
CA HIS A 44 -15.18 -12.37 -12.64
C HIS A 44 -14.07 -11.75 -13.50
N ILE A 45 -12.91 -11.44 -12.92
CA ILE A 45 -11.83 -10.69 -13.58
C ILE A 45 -10.57 -11.53 -13.63
N THR A 46 -9.85 -11.45 -14.75
CA THR A 46 -8.56 -12.14 -14.93
C THR A 46 -7.40 -11.30 -14.38
N ASN A 47 -6.33 -11.96 -13.94
CA ASN A 47 -5.13 -11.28 -13.39
C ASN A 47 -4.52 -10.25 -14.36
N ASN A 48 -4.63 -10.48 -15.68
CA ASN A 48 -4.13 -9.54 -16.70
C ASN A 48 -4.94 -8.23 -16.73
N GLU A 49 -6.25 -8.31 -16.51
CA GLU A 49 -7.13 -7.14 -16.47
C GLU A 49 -6.87 -6.29 -15.24
N VAL A 50 -6.51 -6.92 -14.13
CA VAL A 50 -6.04 -6.24 -12.91
C VAL A 50 -4.82 -5.38 -13.21
N GLY A 51 -3.81 -5.96 -13.84
CA GLY A 51 -2.60 -5.23 -14.23
C GLY A 51 -2.89 -4.02 -15.11
N LYS A 52 -3.68 -4.21 -16.18
CA LYS A 52 -4.05 -3.13 -17.12
C LYS A 52 -4.80 -1.99 -16.43
N PHE A 53 -5.69 -2.29 -15.48
CA PHE A 53 -6.41 -1.26 -14.74
C PHE A 53 -5.44 -0.37 -13.96
N TYR A 54 -4.53 -0.97 -13.18
CA TYR A 54 -3.59 -0.21 -12.36
C TYR A 54 -2.51 0.50 -13.17
N GLU A 55 -2.03 -0.08 -14.28
CA GLU A 55 -1.16 0.62 -15.24
C GLU A 55 -1.86 1.87 -15.79
N LYS A 56 -3.13 1.75 -16.17
CA LYS A 56 -3.91 2.90 -16.66
C LYS A 56 -4.15 3.94 -15.56
N LEU A 57 -4.50 3.50 -14.35
CA LEU A 57 -4.70 4.38 -13.20
C LEU A 57 -3.42 5.14 -12.85
N THR A 58 -2.27 4.47 -12.82
CA THR A 58 -0.99 5.14 -12.50
C THR A 58 -0.54 6.07 -13.61
N SER A 59 -0.83 5.75 -14.87
CA SER A 59 -0.50 6.61 -16.02
C SER A 59 -1.22 7.96 -16.03
N SER A 60 -2.32 8.12 -15.28
CA SER A 60 -3.01 9.42 -15.19
C SER A 60 -2.30 10.42 -14.27
N PHE A 61 -1.32 9.98 -13.48
CA PHE A 61 -0.59 10.83 -12.54
C PHE A 61 0.76 11.25 -13.13
N ILE A 62 0.97 12.57 -13.25
CA ILE A 62 2.14 13.19 -13.89
C ILE A 62 3.08 13.76 -12.80
N PRO A 63 4.41 13.81 -13.02
CA PRO A 63 5.34 14.46 -12.09
C PRO A 63 4.94 15.91 -11.75
N PRO A 64 5.12 16.36 -10.48
CA PRO A 64 5.82 15.68 -9.37
C PRO A 64 4.98 14.61 -8.63
N ASP A 65 3.67 14.60 -8.85
CA ASP A 65 2.66 13.81 -8.14
C ASP A 65 2.47 12.37 -8.66
N HIS A 66 3.44 11.90 -9.45
CA HIS A 66 3.46 10.53 -9.97
C HIS A 66 3.44 9.48 -8.85
N ILE A 67 2.87 8.33 -9.18
CA ILE A 67 2.82 7.17 -8.30
C ILE A 67 3.97 6.26 -8.67
N THR A 68 4.70 5.81 -7.66
CA THR A 68 5.69 4.73 -7.79
C THR A 68 5.32 3.60 -6.85
N GLY A 69 5.89 2.42 -7.07
CA GLY A 69 5.58 1.26 -6.23
C GLY A 69 5.57 -0.04 -7.01
N LEU A 70 4.96 -1.05 -6.39
CA LEU A 70 4.93 -2.40 -6.91
C LEU A 70 3.55 -3.01 -6.68
N LEU A 71 2.95 -3.54 -7.74
CA LEU A 71 1.74 -4.35 -7.67
C LEU A 71 2.09 -5.81 -7.94
N MET A 72 1.83 -6.66 -6.95
CA MET A 72 1.99 -8.11 -7.05
C MET A 72 0.60 -8.75 -7.15
N VAL A 73 0.34 -9.42 -8.28
CA VAL A 73 -0.95 -10.05 -8.59
C VAL A 73 -0.82 -11.56 -8.45
N TYR A 74 -1.44 -12.10 -7.40
CA TYR A 74 -1.57 -13.54 -7.17
C TYR A 74 -2.92 -14.05 -7.71
N PRO A 75 -3.13 -15.37 -7.82
CA PRO A 75 -4.47 -15.89 -8.06
C PRO A 75 -5.43 -15.43 -6.94
N TYR A 76 -6.49 -14.74 -7.34
CA TYR A 76 -7.55 -14.19 -6.48
C TYR A 76 -7.16 -13.09 -5.48
N HIS A 77 -5.89 -12.71 -5.38
CA HIS A 77 -5.45 -11.72 -4.39
C HIS A 77 -4.37 -10.80 -4.97
N VAL A 78 -4.27 -9.60 -4.42
CA VAL A 78 -3.21 -8.65 -4.74
C VAL A 78 -2.57 -8.11 -3.47
N ILE A 79 -1.31 -7.75 -3.59
CA ILE A 79 -0.65 -6.84 -2.64
C ILE A 79 -0.08 -5.67 -3.44
N HIS A 80 -0.39 -4.46 -2.99
CA HIS A 80 -0.14 -3.23 -3.71
C HIS A 80 0.64 -2.27 -2.80
N ILE A 81 1.86 -1.96 -3.20
CA ILE A 81 2.73 -0.99 -2.54
C ILE A 81 2.64 0.31 -3.33
N ILE A 82 2.20 1.38 -2.69
CA ILE A 82 2.00 2.69 -3.31
C ILE A 82 2.88 3.70 -2.59
N GLU A 83 3.78 4.34 -3.33
CA GLU A 83 4.55 5.49 -2.88
C GLU A 83 4.09 6.74 -3.65
N SER A 84 3.61 7.75 -2.94
CA SER A 84 3.20 9.02 -3.57
C SER A 84 3.05 10.15 -2.56
N SER A 85 2.73 11.35 -3.05
CA SER A 85 2.28 12.45 -2.19
C SER A 85 0.93 12.11 -1.56
N PHE A 86 0.60 12.74 -0.42
CA PHE A 86 -0.71 12.54 0.23
C PHE A 86 -1.88 12.74 -0.73
N ARG A 87 -1.81 13.78 -1.57
CA ARG A 87 -2.89 14.14 -2.49
C ARG A 87 -3.18 13.03 -3.50
N SER A 88 -2.15 12.58 -4.21
CA SER A 88 -2.26 11.50 -5.20
C SER A 88 -2.65 10.17 -4.55
N LEU A 89 -2.07 9.87 -3.39
CA LEU A 89 -2.42 8.67 -2.62
C LEU A 89 -3.92 8.65 -2.29
N MET A 90 -4.45 9.73 -1.72
CA MET A 90 -5.89 9.81 -1.39
C MET A 90 -6.79 9.69 -2.63
N GLU A 91 -6.37 10.23 -3.78
CA GLU A 91 -7.11 10.10 -5.04
C GLU A 91 -7.17 8.64 -5.50
N VAL A 92 -6.04 7.93 -5.50
CA VAL A 92 -5.98 6.49 -5.82
C VAL A 92 -6.85 5.67 -4.87
N LEU A 93 -6.69 5.87 -3.56
CA LEU A 93 -7.43 5.14 -2.55
C LEU A 93 -8.94 5.38 -2.67
N ARG A 94 -9.38 6.60 -2.98
CA ARG A 94 -10.80 6.92 -3.24
C ARG A 94 -11.34 6.23 -4.49
N VAL A 95 -10.56 6.14 -5.57
CA VAL A 95 -10.96 5.39 -6.78
C VAL A 95 -11.18 3.91 -6.42
N ILE A 96 -10.24 3.31 -5.70
CA ILE A 96 -10.33 1.91 -5.26
C ILE A 96 -11.55 1.72 -4.34
N ALA A 97 -11.73 2.55 -3.32
CA ALA A 97 -12.83 2.42 -2.37
C ALA A 97 -14.21 2.63 -3.02
N LYS A 98 -14.34 3.61 -3.92
CA LYS A 98 -15.58 3.86 -4.67
C LYS A 98 -15.94 2.67 -5.55
N SER A 99 -14.95 2.06 -6.19
CA SER A 99 -15.21 0.88 -7.00
C SER A 99 -15.63 -0.32 -6.17
N GLU A 100 -15.04 -0.51 -5.01
CA GLU A 100 -15.41 -1.57 -4.08
C GLU A 100 -16.86 -1.41 -3.59
N GLU A 101 -17.29 -0.18 -3.26
CA GLU A 101 -18.70 0.11 -2.92
C GLU A 101 -19.66 -0.22 -4.06
N ILE A 102 -19.30 0.15 -5.30
CA ILE A 102 -20.11 -0.16 -6.47
C ILE A 102 -20.21 -1.69 -6.67
N THR A 103 -19.08 -2.39 -6.63
CA THR A 103 -19.05 -3.85 -6.78
C THR A 103 -19.83 -4.56 -5.67
N GLU A 104 -19.71 -4.15 -4.41
CA GLU A 104 -20.50 -4.69 -3.30
C GLU A 104 -22.00 -4.44 -3.46
N SER A 105 -22.39 -3.22 -3.83
CA SER A 105 -23.80 -2.88 -4.08
C SER A 105 -24.41 -3.77 -5.15
N TYR A 106 -23.68 -4.01 -6.24
CA TYR A 106 -24.11 -4.91 -7.31
C TYR A 106 -24.16 -6.37 -6.85
N MET A 107 -23.16 -6.87 -6.11
CA MET A 107 -23.19 -8.24 -5.56
C MET A 107 -24.38 -8.44 -4.62
N ASN A 108 -24.70 -7.45 -3.79
CA ASN A 108 -25.82 -7.51 -2.85
C ASN A 108 -27.18 -7.51 -3.55
N CYS A 109 -27.37 -6.69 -4.60
CA CYS A 109 -28.61 -6.62 -5.37
C CYS A 109 -28.94 -7.91 -6.13
N HIS A 110 -27.94 -8.75 -6.42
CA HIS A 110 -28.08 -9.95 -7.25
C HIS A 110 -27.77 -11.26 -6.52
N SER A 111 -27.57 -11.20 -5.20
CA SER A 111 -27.30 -12.36 -4.34
C SER A 111 -28.40 -13.44 -4.42
N GLU A 112 -29.66 -13.03 -4.63
CA GLU A 112 -30.80 -13.95 -4.84
C GLU A 112 -30.74 -14.76 -6.15
N GLN A 113 -30.07 -14.24 -7.18
CA GLN A 113 -29.92 -14.91 -8.48
C GLN A 113 -28.72 -15.86 -8.49
N ILE A 114 -27.63 -15.49 -7.81
CA ILE A 114 -26.43 -16.31 -7.63
C ILE A 114 -26.72 -17.53 -6.74
N ASN A 115 -27.54 -17.37 -5.70
CA ASN A 115 -27.91 -18.47 -4.81
C ASN A 115 -28.86 -19.50 -5.48
N LYS A 116 -29.52 -19.16 -6.60
CA LYS A 116 -30.33 -20.10 -7.38
C LYS A 116 -29.52 -21.02 -8.29
N SER A 117 -28.32 -20.61 -8.70
CA SER A 117 -27.43 -21.41 -9.55
C SER A 117 -26.45 -22.31 -8.76
N GLN A 118 -26.38 -22.17 -7.43
CA GLN A 118 -25.48 -22.95 -6.56
C GLN A 118 -26.06 -24.31 -6.08
N CYS A 119 -27.26 -24.70 -6.50
CA CYS A 119 -27.85 -26.00 -6.08
C CYS A 119 -27.27 -27.22 -6.81
N ASP A 120 -26.50 -27.05 -7.88
CA ASP A 120 -25.88 -28.17 -8.59
C ASP A 120 -24.38 -28.21 -8.29
N ALA A 121 -24.02 -29.14 -7.42
CA ALA A 121 -22.64 -29.42 -7.04
C ALA A 121 -21.83 -29.91 -8.25
N GLN A 122 -20.55 -29.51 -8.28
CA GLN A 122 -19.50 -29.94 -9.20
C GLN A 122 -19.65 -29.45 -10.65
N ASP A 123 -19.24 -28.21 -10.93
CA ASP A 123 -18.29 -27.92 -12.03
C ASP A 123 -18.01 -26.41 -12.19
N TYR A 124 -16.85 -26.12 -12.74
CA TYR A 124 -16.29 -24.86 -13.23
C TYR A 124 -17.21 -23.63 -13.26
N ARG A 125 -16.74 -22.52 -12.65
CA ARG A 125 -17.38 -21.19 -12.68
C ARG A 125 -17.95 -20.88 -14.07
N HIS A 126 -19.27 -20.95 -14.19
CA HIS A 126 -19.94 -20.52 -15.42
C HIS A 126 -19.78 -19.00 -15.54
N PHE A 127 -19.06 -18.57 -16.59
CA PHE A 127 -19.04 -17.17 -17.02
C PHE A 127 -20.48 -16.73 -17.26
N SER A 128 -20.98 -15.84 -16.41
CA SER A 128 -22.37 -15.38 -16.48
C SER A 128 -22.48 -14.20 -17.45
N GLU A 129 -23.68 -13.93 -17.96
CA GLU A 129 -23.95 -12.71 -18.76
C GLU A 129 -23.66 -11.42 -17.96
N PHE A 130 -23.70 -11.51 -16.62
CA PHE A 130 -23.30 -10.46 -15.68
C PHE A 130 -21.78 -10.18 -15.70
N ASP A 131 -20.96 -11.20 -15.94
CA ASP A 131 -19.51 -11.05 -16.04
C ASP A 131 -19.19 -10.16 -17.24
N ASN A 132 -19.92 -10.33 -18.35
CA ASN A 132 -19.76 -9.48 -19.54
C ASN A 132 -20.16 -8.02 -19.29
N VAL A 133 -21.22 -7.75 -18.53
CA VAL A 133 -21.65 -6.37 -18.22
C VAL A 133 -20.68 -5.67 -17.29
N ILE A 134 -20.20 -6.35 -16.24
CA ILE A 134 -19.18 -5.80 -15.33
C ILE A 134 -17.87 -5.54 -16.08
N ILE A 135 -17.40 -6.52 -16.85
CA ILE A 135 -16.20 -6.39 -17.67
C ILE A 135 -16.38 -5.23 -18.67
N GLN A 136 -17.53 -5.13 -19.34
CA GLN A 136 -17.83 -4.05 -20.28
C GLN A 136 -17.94 -2.68 -19.57
N GLU A 137 -18.53 -2.59 -18.38
CA GLU A 137 -18.55 -1.36 -17.58
C GLU A 137 -17.15 -0.96 -17.07
N MET A 138 -16.32 -1.93 -16.67
CA MET A 138 -14.91 -1.69 -16.32
C MET A 138 -14.16 -1.08 -17.51
N TYR A 139 -14.33 -1.63 -18.71
CA TYR A 139 -13.68 -1.12 -19.91
C TYR A 139 -14.25 0.21 -20.41
N THR A 140 -15.54 0.49 -20.19
CA THR A 140 -16.21 1.71 -20.71
C THR A 140 -16.19 2.89 -19.74
N LYS A 141 -16.36 2.66 -18.43
CA LYS A 141 -16.40 3.74 -17.42
C LYS A 141 -15.06 4.00 -16.75
N ASN A 142 -14.06 3.13 -16.93
CA ASN A 142 -12.69 3.35 -16.48
C ASN A 142 -12.52 3.66 -14.98
N SER A 143 -13.54 3.38 -14.17
CA SER A 143 -13.69 3.87 -12.80
C SER A 143 -13.89 2.75 -11.77
N LEU A 144 -13.86 1.49 -12.20
CA LEU A 144 -14.10 0.34 -11.35
C LEU A 144 -12.81 -0.44 -11.19
N ALA A 145 -12.17 -0.35 -10.01
CA ALA A 145 -11.06 -1.21 -9.68
C ALA A 145 -11.53 -2.68 -9.60
N PRO A 146 -10.68 -3.61 -10.02
CA PRO A 146 -11.01 -5.03 -10.09
C PRO A 146 -10.87 -5.74 -8.74
N THR A 147 -10.62 -5.00 -7.66
CA THR A 147 -10.35 -5.53 -6.33
C THR A 147 -11.45 -5.16 -5.34
N ILE A 148 -11.79 -6.11 -4.48
CA ILE A 148 -12.76 -6.00 -3.40
C ILE A 148 -12.08 -6.36 -2.07
N HIS A 149 -12.69 -6.00 -0.94
CA HIS A 149 -12.13 -6.22 0.40
C HIS A 149 -10.71 -5.64 0.53
N ASN A 150 -10.53 -4.39 0.07
CA ASN A 150 -9.22 -3.75 0.14
C ASN A 150 -8.92 -3.34 1.58
N ARG A 151 -7.76 -3.74 2.10
CA ARG A 151 -7.32 -3.48 3.47
C ARG A 151 -5.91 -2.91 3.49
N VAL A 152 -5.69 -1.91 4.33
CA VAL A 152 -4.40 -1.29 4.58
C VAL A 152 -3.67 -2.12 5.64
N LEU A 153 -2.52 -2.67 5.27
CA LEU A 153 -1.64 -3.40 6.18
C LEU A 153 -0.67 -2.47 6.92
N CYS A 154 -0.18 -1.45 6.23
CA CYS A 154 0.78 -0.50 6.75
C CYS A 154 0.67 0.81 5.98
N ALA A 155 0.74 1.93 6.70
CA ALA A 155 0.86 3.26 6.12
C ALA A 155 2.00 4.00 6.85
N ILE A 156 2.98 4.45 6.08
CA ILE A 156 4.16 5.17 6.56
C ILE A 156 4.09 6.58 5.98
N ASP A 157 4.18 7.59 6.85
CA ASP A 157 4.27 8.98 6.48
C ASP A 157 5.72 9.47 6.46
N ASN A 158 5.96 10.54 5.70
CA ASN A 158 7.23 11.27 5.67
C ASN A 158 8.45 10.39 5.32
N ILE A 159 8.32 9.54 4.31
CA ILE A 159 9.49 8.83 3.76
C ILE A 159 10.45 9.83 3.13
N ALA A 160 11.74 9.72 3.45
CA ALA A 160 12.77 10.67 2.99
C ALA A 160 12.99 10.58 1.48
N HIS A 161 12.98 9.35 0.94
CA HIS A 161 13.18 9.06 -0.47
C HIS A 161 12.25 7.91 -0.88
N ARG A 162 11.86 7.90 -2.15
CA ARG A 162 11.12 6.78 -2.75
C ARG A 162 12.04 5.56 -2.83
N ILE A 163 11.56 4.39 -2.41
CA ILE A 163 12.28 3.14 -2.64
C ILE A 163 12.08 2.73 -4.11
N TYR A 164 10.87 2.97 -4.63
CA TYR A 164 10.52 2.67 -6.01
C TYR A 164 10.62 3.93 -6.87
N HIS A 165 11.38 3.85 -7.96
CA HIS A 165 11.53 4.96 -8.92
C HIS A 165 10.53 4.89 -10.08
N THR A 166 9.96 3.70 -10.31
CA THR A 166 8.91 3.43 -11.29
C THR A 166 7.76 2.69 -10.63
N TYR A 167 6.62 2.63 -11.33
CA TYR A 167 5.53 1.74 -10.95
C TYR A 167 5.65 0.44 -11.74
N GLU A 168 5.83 -0.67 -11.04
CA GLU A 168 6.02 -1.99 -11.67
C GLU A 168 4.89 -2.97 -11.34
N LEU A 169 4.63 -3.86 -12.28
CA LEU A 169 3.62 -4.90 -12.19
C LEU A 169 4.30 -6.28 -12.22
N LEU A 170 4.01 -7.11 -11.22
CA LEU A 170 4.45 -8.50 -11.15
C LEU A 170 3.22 -9.41 -11.08
N VAL A 171 2.97 -10.16 -12.16
CA VAL A 171 1.85 -11.11 -12.23
C VAL A 171 2.36 -12.53 -12.03
N PHE A 172 1.81 -13.23 -11.05
CA PHE A 172 2.14 -14.61 -10.76
C PHE A 172 1.24 -15.58 -11.52
N ASP A 173 1.85 -16.40 -12.37
CA ASP A 173 1.23 -17.60 -12.93
C ASP A 173 1.51 -18.78 -12.00
N MET A 174 0.52 -19.13 -11.18
CA MET A 174 0.58 -20.22 -10.20
C MET A 174 -0.82 -20.76 -9.89
N GLU A 175 -0.90 -21.98 -9.40
CA GLU A 175 -2.18 -22.57 -8.99
C GLU A 175 -2.70 -21.89 -7.71
N PRO A 176 -4.02 -21.66 -7.61
CA PRO A 176 -4.60 -21.02 -6.45
C PRO A 176 -4.49 -21.91 -5.22
N THR A 177 -3.93 -21.35 -4.14
CA THR A 177 -3.81 -22.08 -2.87
C THR A 177 -5.04 -21.87 -1.99
N VAL A 178 -5.46 -22.92 -1.28
CA VAL A 178 -6.58 -22.86 -0.32
C VAL A 178 -6.11 -22.16 0.96
N ILE A 179 -6.82 -21.10 1.37
CA ILE A 179 -6.42 -20.22 2.49
C ILE A 179 -6.74 -20.83 3.86
N SER A 180 -7.72 -21.75 3.94
CA SER A 180 -8.22 -22.33 5.20
C SER A 180 -7.16 -23.06 6.02
N ASP A 181 -6.06 -23.47 5.38
CA ASP A 181 -5.00 -24.28 5.99
C ASP A 181 -3.84 -23.42 6.50
N TYR A 182 -3.99 -22.08 6.51
CA TYR A 182 -2.97 -21.18 7.03
C TYR A 182 -2.83 -21.37 8.55
N ASP A 183 -1.66 -21.85 8.96
CA ASP A 183 -1.36 -22.36 10.31
C ASP A 183 -1.85 -21.41 11.41
N SER A 184 -2.82 -21.89 12.19
CA SER A 184 -3.57 -21.12 13.19
C SER A 184 -2.83 -20.91 14.51
N ASN A 185 -1.61 -21.43 14.64
CA ASN A 185 -0.87 -21.40 15.91
C ASN A 185 -0.12 -20.08 16.19
N GLU A 186 0.24 -19.31 15.16
CA GLU A 186 0.93 -18.02 15.33
C GLU A 186 -0.06 -16.84 15.38
N SER A 187 0.28 -15.81 16.17
CA SER A 187 -0.52 -14.59 16.26
C SER A 187 -0.53 -13.81 14.94
N ASP A 188 -1.66 -13.16 14.65
CA ASP A 188 -1.83 -12.34 13.44
C ASP A 188 -0.81 -11.20 13.35
N GLU A 189 -0.47 -10.59 14.49
CA GLU A 189 0.57 -9.56 14.57
C GLU A 189 1.92 -10.09 14.07
N LYS A 190 2.34 -11.28 14.53
CA LYS A 190 3.62 -11.88 14.11
C LYS A 190 3.61 -12.18 12.62
N LYS A 191 2.55 -12.82 12.12
CA LYS A 191 2.36 -13.11 10.69
C LYS A 191 2.41 -11.83 9.84
N LEU A 192 1.83 -10.75 10.35
CA LEU A 192 1.79 -9.45 9.65
C LEU A 192 3.19 -8.83 9.61
N LEU A 193 3.91 -8.85 10.73
CA LEU A 193 5.29 -8.37 10.79
C LEU A 193 6.21 -9.19 9.88
N ASP A 194 6.03 -10.51 9.81
CA ASP A 194 6.81 -11.37 8.92
C ASP A 194 6.50 -11.06 7.44
N LEU A 195 5.23 -10.84 7.08
CA LEU A 195 4.82 -10.41 5.74
C LEU A 195 5.43 -9.04 5.38
N LEU A 196 5.29 -8.05 6.25
CA LEU A 196 5.84 -6.71 6.01
C LEU A 196 7.37 -6.72 5.96
N SER A 197 8.01 -7.56 6.77
CA SER A 197 9.46 -7.78 6.73
C SER A 197 9.90 -8.39 5.39
N GLN A 198 9.18 -9.38 4.87
CA GLN A 198 9.43 -9.94 3.54
C GLN A 198 9.27 -8.88 2.44
N VAL A 199 8.19 -8.11 2.47
CA VAL A 199 7.94 -7.01 1.53
C VAL A 199 9.05 -5.96 1.57
N ASN A 200 9.53 -5.58 2.76
CA ASN A 200 10.63 -4.62 2.91
C ASN A 200 11.94 -5.19 2.37
N ARG A 201 12.26 -6.45 2.67
CA ARG A 201 13.46 -7.13 2.13
C ARG A 201 13.43 -7.23 0.60
N LEU A 202 12.27 -7.51 0.03
CA LEU A 202 12.04 -7.48 -1.41
C LEU A 202 12.30 -6.08 -1.97
N SER A 203 11.71 -5.06 -1.37
CA SER A 203 11.83 -3.66 -1.81
C SER A 203 13.28 -3.19 -1.83
N VAL A 204 14.05 -3.49 -0.76
CA VAL A 204 15.48 -3.19 -0.67
C VAL A 204 16.27 -3.95 -1.73
N HIS A 205 16.00 -5.25 -1.91
CA HIS A 205 16.69 -6.04 -2.93
C HIS A 205 16.47 -5.51 -4.35
N LEU A 206 15.23 -5.11 -4.68
CA LEU A 206 14.91 -4.51 -5.97
C LEU A 206 15.63 -3.18 -6.17
N ALA A 207 15.70 -2.34 -5.14
CA ALA A 207 16.41 -1.05 -5.22
C ALA A 207 17.93 -1.25 -5.41
N GLU A 208 18.55 -2.14 -4.63
CA GLU A 208 20.00 -2.40 -4.67
C GLU A 208 20.44 -3.06 -5.98
N GLU A 209 19.79 -4.14 -6.41
CA GLU A 209 20.21 -4.86 -7.63
C GLU A 209 19.92 -4.05 -8.91
N SER A 210 18.89 -3.20 -8.90
CA SER A 210 18.58 -2.36 -10.07
C SER A 210 19.62 -1.25 -10.27
N MET A 211 20.24 -0.77 -9.18
CA MET A 211 21.31 0.23 -9.20
C MET A 211 22.72 -0.39 -9.20
N ARG A 212 22.83 -1.71 -9.17
CA ARG A 212 24.12 -2.40 -9.15
C ARG A 212 24.97 -2.03 -10.37
N ASP A 213 26.24 -1.73 -10.11
CA ASP A 213 27.22 -1.27 -11.11
C ASP A 213 26.84 0.07 -11.79
N GLN A 214 26.00 0.90 -11.13
CA GLN A 214 25.66 2.25 -11.58
C GLN A 214 25.84 3.28 -10.46
N ASP A 215 26.73 4.24 -10.69
CA ASP A 215 26.94 5.36 -9.77
C ASP A 215 25.90 6.49 -9.97
N GLU A 216 25.31 6.57 -11.17
CA GLU A 216 24.31 7.58 -11.54
C GLU A 216 23.00 6.93 -12.00
N TYR A 217 21.87 7.53 -11.60
CA TYR A 217 20.54 7.05 -11.95
C TYR A 217 20.20 7.36 -13.42
N VAL A 218 20.03 6.30 -14.22
CA VAL A 218 19.57 6.39 -15.62
C VAL A 218 18.22 5.67 -15.77
N PRO A 219 17.11 6.41 -15.98
CA PRO A 219 15.75 5.85 -15.94
C PRO A 219 15.54 4.63 -16.84
N GLU A 220 15.96 4.66 -18.11
CA GLU A 220 15.70 3.53 -19.02
C GLU A 220 16.50 2.28 -18.64
N THR A 221 17.70 2.46 -18.09
CA THR A 221 18.54 1.33 -17.69
C THR A 221 18.06 0.73 -16.39
N PHE A 222 17.69 1.58 -15.42
CA PHE A 222 17.06 1.16 -14.18
C PHE A 222 15.82 0.32 -14.45
N LYS A 223 14.89 0.84 -15.27
CA LYS A 223 13.66 0.14 -15.62
C LYS A 223 13.93 -1.22 -16.27
N ARG A 224 14.85 -1.27 -17.23
CA ARG A 224 15.23 -2.53 -17.92
C ARG A 224 15.78 -3.57 -16.94
N LYS A 225 16.68 -3.17 -16.02
CA LYS A 225 17.24 -4.06 -15.00
C LYS A 225 16.16 -4.54 -14.04
N LEU A 226 15.32 -3.63 -13.56
CA LEU A 226 14.23 -3.93 -12.63
C LEU A 226 13.25 -4.94 -13.21
N THR A 227 12.76 -4.73 -14.44
CA THR A 227 11.91 -5.71 -15.13
C THR A 227 12.61 -7.06 -15.32
N GLY A 228 13.92 -7.04 -15.62
CA GLY A 228 14.73 -8.26 -15.72
C GLY A 228 14.83 -9.02 -14.39
N ILE A 229 14.99 -8.32 -13.27
CA ILE A 229 15.02 -8.90 -11.92
C ILE A 229 13.64 -9.47 -11.58
N LEU A 230 12.57 -8.69 -11.75
CA LEU A 230 11.20 -9.09 -11.45
C LEU A 230 10.77 -10.36 -12.21
N ASN A 231 11.16 -10.49 -13.48
CA ASN A 231 10.85 -11.69 -14.27
C ASN A 231 11.54 -12.96 -13.75
N ASN A 232 12.70 -12.83 -13.10
CA ASN A 232 13.50 -13.96 -12.64
C ASN A 232 13.47 -14.16 -11.11
N ILE A 233 12.82 -13.26 -10.37
CA ILE A 233 12.91 -13.22 -8.90
C ILE A 233 12.39 -14.50 -8.25
N ARG A 234 11.39 -15.17 -8.85
CA ARG A 234 10.89 -16.47 -8.40
C ARG A 234 11.95 -17.57 -8.45
N GLN A 235 12.88 -17.49 -9.39
CA GLN A 235 13.93 -18.50 -9.59
C GLN A 235 15.17 -18.17 -8.76
N VAL A 236 15.52 -16.89 -8.66
CA VAL A 236 16.75 -16.43 -8.02
C VAL A 236 16.58 -16.27 -6.50
N ARG A 237 15.47 -15.69 -6.05
CA ARG A 237 15.16 -15.41 -4.63
C ARG A 237 13.68 -15.59 -4.29
N PRO A 238 13.15 -16.84 -4.35
CA PRO A 238 11.76 -17.11 -3.99
C PRO A 238 11.41 -16.72 -2.55
N GLU A 239 12.38 -16.71 -1.63
CA GLU A 239 12.22 -16.37 -0.22
C GLU A 239 11.84 -14.91 0.04
N LEU A 240 12.00 -14.04 -0.95
CA LEU A 240 11.63 -12.62 -0.86
C LEU A 240 10.17 -12.38 -1.25
N ILE A 241 9.53 -13.34 -1.92
CA ILE A 241 8.18 -13.18 -2.45
C ILE A 241 7.18 -13.59 -1.37
N PRO A 242 6.25 -12.70 -0.98
CA PRO A 242 5.16 -13.05 -0.09
C PRO A 242 4.39 -14.29 -0.58
N GLN A 243 4.12 -15.22 0.33
CA GLN A 243 3.32 -16.38 -0.03
C GLN A 243 1.86 -15.98 -0.26
N GLN A 244 1.23 -16.53 -1.32
CA GLN A 244 -0.18 -16.26 -1.65
C GLN A 244 -1.11 -16.52 -0.46
N VAL A 245 -0.85 -17.57 0.32
CA VAL A 245 -1.68 -17.94 1.47
C VAL A 245 -1.67 -16.83 2.53
N ALA A 246 -0.51 -16.23 2.81
CA ALA A 246 -0.41 -15.12 3.76
C ALA A 246 -1.15 -13.87 3.26
N VAL A 247 -1.00 -13.54 1.96
CA VAL A 247 -1.72 -12.41 1.35
C VAL A 247 -3.24 -12.62 1.41
N GLY A 248 -3.70 -13.83 1.06
CA GLY A 248 -5.11 -14.20 1.14
C GLY A 248 -5.66 -14.21 2.56
N TYR A 249 -4.88 -14.68 3.53
CA TYR A 249 -5.25 -14.68 4.94
C TYR A 249 -5.58 -13.27 5.44
N PHE A 250 -4.74 -12.28 5.13
CA PHE A 250 -4.99 -10.89 5.57
C PHE A 250 -6.08 -10.18 4.77
N ALA A 251 -6.33 -10.57 3.52
CA ALA A 251 -7.43 -10.03 2.74
C ALA A 251 -8.80 -10.57 3.18
N ASP A 252 -8.90 -11.88 3.45
CA ASP A 252 -10.17 -12.59 3.62
C ASP A 252 -10.49 -12.94 5.09
N ILE A 253 -9.52 -13.40 5.89
CA ILE A 253 -9.78 -14.11 7.15
C ILE A 253 -9.41 -13.28 8.39
N SER A 254 -8.25 -12.62 8.37
CA SER A 254 -7.73 -11.94 9.56
C SER A 254 -8.70 -10.87 10.07
N CYS A 255 -8.88 -10.85 11.39
CA CYS A 255 -9.67 -9.86 12.11
C CYS A 255 -8.77 -9.00 13.02
N TYR A 256 -7.47 -8.94 12.72
CA TYR A 256 -6.52 -8.19 13.52
C TYR A 256 -6.80 -6.69 13.44
N GLU A 257 -6.93 -6.03 14.60
CA GLU A 257 -7.30 -4.61 14.70
C GLU A 257 -6.29 -3.67 14.01
N GLY A 258 -5.03 -4.08 13.86
CA GLY A 258 -4.01 -3.31 13.16
C GLY A 258 -4.20 -3.25 11.63
N ILE A 259 -5.12 -4.04 11.07
CA ILE A 259 -5.43 -4.05 9.64
C ILE A 259 -6.72 -3.27 9.42
N ILE A 260 -6.62 -2.18 8.66
CA ILE A 260 -7.72 -1.21 8.52
C ILE A 260 -8.38 -1.39 7.15
N PRO A 261 -9.70 -1.66 7.06
CA PRO A 261 -10.42 -1.63 5.81
C PRO A 261 -10.24 -0.29 5.09
N LEU A 262 -10.08 -0.29 3.77
CA LEU A 262 -9.76 0.93 3.02
C LEU A 262 -10.80 2.03 3.20
N LYS A 263 -12.09 1.66 3.25
CA LYS A 263 -13.21 2.58 3.51
C LYS A 263 -13.11 3.24 4.89
N GLU A 264 -12.63 2.52 5.89
CA GLU A 264 -12.42 3.04 7.24
C GLU A 264 -11.19 3.95 7.28
N TYR A 265 -10.10 3.53 6.64
CA TYR A 265 -8.89 4.33 6.51
C TYR A 265 -9.18 5.70 5.88
N LEU A 266 -9.97 5.76 4.80
CA LEU A 266 -10.36 7.03 4.16
C LEU A 266 -11.19 7.92 5.09
N LYS A 267 -12.11 7.36 5.88
CA LYS A 267 -12.92 8.13 6.83
C LYS A 267 -12.06 8.86 7.86
N LEU A 268 -10.95 8.28 8.29
CA LEU A 268 -10.02 8.91 9.22
C LEU A 268 -9.46 10.24 8.67
N TYR A 269 -9.33 10.37 7.35
CA TYR A 269 -8.82 11.58 6.69
C TYR A 269 -9.91 12.52 6.17
N ASP A 270 -11.14 12.05 6.04
CA ASP A 270 -12.28 12.89 5.66
C ASP A 270 -12.87 13.64 6.88
N ILE A 271 -12.59 13.19 8.11
CA ILE A 271 -12.92 13.94 9.32
C ILE A 271 -12.04 15.20 9.36
N PRO A 272 -12.63 16.41 9.38
CA PRO A 272 -11.83 17.62 9.56
C PRO A 272 -11.09 17.47 10.89
N TYR A 273 -9.77 17.60 10.85
CA TYR A 273 -8.97 17.72 12.07
C TYR A 273 -9.64 18.79 12.91
N GLU A 274 -10.23 18.46 14.05
CA GLU A 274 -10.67 19.48 14.99
C GLU A 274 -9.39 20.16 15.45
N THR A 275 -9.01 21.22 14.74
CA THR A 275 -8.22 22.31 15.30
C THR A 275 -9.13 23.02 16.31
N SER A 276 -9.59 22.32 17.34
CA SER A 276 -9.83 22.99 18.60
C SER A 276 -8.45 23.50 19.00
N SER A 277 -8.24 24.77 18.71
CA SER A 277 -7.14 25.61 19.10
C SER A 277 -6.53 25.18 20.44
N GLN A 278 -5.54 24.29 20.42
CA GLN A 278 -4.55 24.22 21.50
C GLN A 278 -3.67 25.49 21.54
N SER A 279 -3.97 26.49 20.69
CA SER A 279 -3.43 27.84 20.78
C SER A 279 -3.92 28.62 22.01
N GLU A 280 -4.82 28.08 22.85
CA GLU A 280 -5.15 28.70 24.14
C GLU A 280 -4.25 28.24 25.32
N LEU A 281 -3.36 27.27 25.13
CA LEU A 281 -2.29 26.98 26.09
C LEU A 281 -1.00 27.70 25.67
N THR A 282 -1.06 29.03 25.67
CA THR A 282 0.15 29.85 25.54
C THR A 282 0.92 29.84 26.86
N TRP A 283 2.23 29.65 26.76
CA TRP A 283 3.12 29.76 27.91
C TRP A 283 3.14 31.20 28.47
N PRO A 284 3.29 31.39 29.80
CA PRO A 284 3.33 30.35 30.81
C PRO A 284 1.94 29.85 31.20
N ILE A 285 1.85 28.54 31.46
CA ILE A 285 0.68 27.87 32.03
C ILE A 285 0.28 28.62 33.31
N GLU A 286 -1.00 29.01 33.42
CA GLU A 286 -1.50 29.68 34.61
C GLU A 286 -1.22 28.84 35.86
N ARG A 287 -0.65 29.47 36.90
CA ARG A 287 -0.21 28.80 38.14
C ARG A 287 -1.33 28.07 38.89
N ASN A 288 -2.59 28.27 38.52
CA ASN A 288 -3.75 27.67 39.17
C ASN A 288 -4.12 26.29 38.61
N SER A 289 -3.43 25.80 37.58
CA SER A 289 -3.66 24.46 37.00
C SER A 289 -2.90 23.33 37.72
N PHE A 290 -2.10 23.65 38.74
CA PHE A 290 -1.51 22.63 39.61
C PHE A 290 -2.48 22.25 40.71
N ILE A 291 -3.17 21.11 40.53
CA ILE A 291 -3.86 20.45 41.64
C ILE A 291 -2.80 19.78 42.51
N TYR A 292 -2.16 20.58 43.37
CA TYR A 292 -1.62 20.11 44.63
C TYR A 292 -2.33 20.86 45.75
N LYS A 293 -3.39 20.23 46.26
CA LYS A 293 -3.78 20.28 47.66
C LYS A 293 -4.16 18.87 48.09
#